data_AF-A0A4Q4PWT5-F1
#
_entry.id   AF-A0A4Q4PWT5-F1
#
_cell.length_a   1.000
_cell.length_b   1.000
_cell.length_c   1.000
_cell.angle_alpha   90.00
_cell.angle_beta   90.00
_cell.angle_gamma   90.00
#
_symmetry.space_group_name_H-M   'P 1'
#
loop_
_entity.id
_entity.type
_entity.pdbx_description
1 polymer ?
#
loop_
_entity_poly.entity_id
_entity_poly.type
_entity_poly.pdbx_seq_one_letter_code
_entity_poly.pdbx_strand_id
1 'polypeptide(L)'
;MANNDILGNSKQAGRTVMQQADEASSSTENDPNHATLLDSEGDAVLRCVGSSSEVRIQFRVSTAVLRLASSVFSNMFKPSFHEGQRLLHEDCPEFELEDDAQLMGLLLSILHYRGNSSDYTMSAEKLARLSILCDKYDCTGALGPWIPAWFRHAMGVEHPTHELGNIPESDPSIDPEVLSRVGEGRNVLNTSLPCNRVNSWANSADLGRLRN
;
A
#
# COMPACT_ATOMS: atom_id res chain seq x y z
N MET A 1 -19.25 -22.23 72.84
CA MET A 1 -18.77 -21.95 71.47
C MET A 1 -18.15 -23.25 70.94
N ALA A 2 -18.67 -23.74 69.81
CA ALA A 2 -18.49 -25.05 69.18
C ALA A 2 -17.00 -25.38 68.87
N ASN A 3 -16.49 -26.55 69.27
CA ASN A 3 -16.40 -27.87 68.59
C ASN A 3 -15.31 -28.02 67.49
N ASN A 4 -14.24 -28.72 67.88
CA ASN A 4 -13.57 -29.92 67.32
C ASN A 4 -13.24 -30.10 65.81
N ASP A 5 -12.03 -30.65 65.65
CA ASP A 5 -11.35 -31.27 64.49
C ASP A 5 -12.17 -32.33 63.71
N ILE A 6 -11.76 -32.63 62.45
CA ILE A 6 -11.45 -33.99 61.91
C ILE A 6 -11.35 -34.05 60.35
N LEU A 7 -10.32 -34.80 59.86
CA LEU A 7 -10.09 -35.50 58.55
C LEU A 7 -10.26 -34.71 57.23
N GLY A 8 -9.35 -34.77 56.24
CA GLY A 8 -8.47 -35.85 55.81
C GLY A 8 -9.20 -36.85 54.90
N ASN A 9 -9.12 -36.72 53.57
CA ASN A 9 -8.97 -37.89 52.69
C ASN A 9 -8.54 -37.56 51.24
N SER A 10 -7.96 -38.60 50.65
CA SER A 10 -7.11 -38.70 49.47
C SER A 10 -7.82 -38.91 48.12
N LYS A 11 -7.07 -38.55 47.05
CA LYS A 11 -6.90 -39.22 45.74
C LYS A 11 -8.12 -39.89 45.06
N GLN A 12 -8.40 -39.48 43.82
CA GLN A 12 -8.57 -40.42 42.70
C GLN A 12 -8.32 -39.76 41.34
N ALA A 13 -7.68 -40.53 40.46
CA ALA A 13 -7.27 -40.20 39.10
C ALA A 13 -8.32 -40.65 38.08
N GLY A 14 -8.39 -40.00 36.92
CA GLY A 14 -9.25 -40.46 35.82
C GLY A 14 -9.24 -39.60 34.55
N ARG A 15 -8.31 -39.92 33.64
CA ARG A 15 -8.41 -39.97 32.16
C ARG A 15 -9.19 -38.89 31.35
N THR A 16 -8.42 -38.32 30.41
CA THR A 16 -8.72 -38.16 28.96
C THR A 16 -9.84 -37.20 28.55
N VAL A 17 -9.45 -36.07 27.97
CA VAL A 17 -10.23 -35.39 26.92
C VAL A 17 -9.30 -35.08 25.74
N MET A 18 -9.80 -35.45 24.56
CA MET A 18 -9.18 -35.34 23.25
C MET A 18 -8.71 -33.91 22.94
N GLN A 19 -7.52 -33.81 22.38
CA GLN A 19 -7.00 -32.59 21.77
C GLN A 19 -7.62 -32.50 20.36
N GLN A 20 -8.61 -31.64 20.22
CA GLN A 20 -9.25 -31.32 18.96
C GLN A 20 -8.35 -30.34 18.21
N ALA A 21 -8.00 -30.71 16.98
CA ALA A 21 -7.30 -29.85 16.04
C ALA A 21 -8.29 -28.78 15.57
N ASP A 22 -8.10 -27.55 16.05
CA ASP A 22 -8.74 -26.39 15.45
C ASP A 22 -7.84 -25.87 14.32
N GLU A 23 -8.18 -26.31 13.11
CA GLU A 23 -7.96 -25.52 11.90
C GLU A 23 -8.80 -24.23 12.03
N ALA A 24 -8.20 -23.17 12.54
CA ALA A 24 -8.76 -21.83 12.43
C ALA A 24 -8.07 -21.12 11.26
N SER A 25 -8.64 -21.28 10.08
CA SER A 25 -8.58 -20.30 9.00
C SER A 25 -8.90 -18.92 9.57
N SER A 26 -7.88 -18.08 9.73
CA SER A 26 -8.07 -16.69 10.13
C SER A 26 -8.48 -15.87 8.91
N SER A 27 -9.73 -16.01 8.52
CA SER A 27 -10.46 -14.95 7.82
C SER A 27 -10.76 -13.87 8.87
N THR A 28 -9.91 -12.86 8.97
CA THR A 28 -10.20 -11.70 9.81
C THR A 28 -11.34 -10.90 9.17
N GLU A 29 -12.52 -11.10 9.74
CA GLU A 29 -13.68 -10.25 9.57
C GLU A 29 -13.35 -8.81 9.99
N ASN A 30 -13.92 -7.86 9.25
CA ASN A 30 -13.74 -6.42 9.45
C ASN A 30 -14.32 -5.98 10.80
N ASP A 31 -13.50 -6.00 11.86
CA ASP A 31 -13.77 -5.21 13.07
C ASP A 31 -13.40 -3.75 12.77
N PRO A 32 -14.38 -2.81 12.72
CA PRO A 32 -14.12 -1.40 12.41
C PRO A 32 -13.21 -0.70 13.43
N ASN A 33 -12.91 -1.34 14.56
CA ASN A 33 -11.98 -0.82 15.57
C ASN A 33 -10.56 -1.42 15.50
N HIS A 34 -10.30 -2.42 14.65
CA HIS A 34 -8.96 -2.99 14.54
C HIS A 34 -8.11 -2.19 13.54
N ALA A 35 -7.06 -1.53 14.02
CA ALA A 35 -6.14 -0.81 13.14
C ALA A 35 -5.28 -1.77 12.30
N THR A 36 -5.18 -1.51 11.00
CA THR A 36 -4.23 -2.21 10.12
C THR A 36 -2.82 -1.86 10.57
N LEU A 37 -2.08 -2.85 11.05
CA LEU A 37 -0.71 -2.68 11.55
C LEU A 37 0.29 -2.66 10.39
N LEU A 38 0.73 -1.47 9.98
CA LEU A 38 1.80 -1.31 8.99
C LEU A 38 3.18 -1.31 9.68
N ASP A 39 3.23 -0.76 10.89
CA ASP A 39 4.34 -0.87 11.83
C ASP A 39 3.86 -1.35 13.21
N SER A 40 4.49 -2.39 13.75
CA SER A 40 4.19 -2.91 15.09
C SER A 40 4.62 -1.94 16.19
N GLU A 41 5.68 -1.17 15.94
CA GLU A 41 6.22 -0.13 16.82
C GLU A 41 5.79 1.27 16.36
N GLY A 42 4.76 1.36 15.51
CA GLY A 42 4.24 2.62 15.02
C GLY A 42 3.82 3.55 16.17
N ASP A 43 4.16 4.83 16.02
CA ASP A 43 4.00 5.92 16.98
C ASP A 43 2.80 6.83 16.63
N ALA A 44 2.00 6.46 15.63
CA ALA A 44 0.76 7.15 15.30
C ALA A 44 -0.27 6.21 14.66
N VAL A 45 -1.54 6.61 14.76
CA VAL A 45 -2.65 5.98 14.03
C VAL A 45 -3.28 6.99 13.08
N LEU A 46 -3.41 6.64 11.80
CA LEU A 46 -4.13 7.45 10.81
C LEU A 46 -5.53 6.88 10.60
N ARG A 47 -6.57 7.72 10.72
CA ARG A 47 -7.99 7.37 10.53
C ARG A 47 -8.49 7.98 9.23
N CYS A 48 -8.74 7.15 8.22
CA CYS A 48 -9.12 7.55 6.87
C CYS A 48 -10.58 7.19 6.57
N VAL A 49 -11.18 7.81 5.55
CA VAL A 49 -12.58 7.59 5.17
C VAL A 49 -12.73 6.25 4.43
N GLY A 50 -13.59 5.38 4.94
CA GLY A 50 -13.88 4.06 4.36
C GLY A 50 -14.88 4.11 3.20
N SER A 51 -15.54 2.98 2.95
CA SER A 51 -16.56 2.84 1.90
C SER A 51 -17.80 3.71 2.09
N SER A 52 -18.07 4.11 3.33
CA SER A 52 -19.06 5.12 3.72
C SER A 52 -18.37 6.22 4.52
N SER A 53 -18.85 7.46 4.44
CA SER A 53 -18.31 8.60 5.20
C SER A 53 -18.34 8.39 6.72
N GLU A 54 -19.22 7.52 7.20
CA GLU A 54 -19.37 7.18 8.62
C GLU A 54 -18.33 6.15 9.09
N VAL A 55 -17.74 5.39 8.17
CA VAL A 55 -16.75 4.36 8.48
C VAL A 55 -15.36 4.97 8.40
N ARG A 56 -14.58 4.77 9.46
CA ARG A 56 -13.17 5.15 9.51
C ARG A 56 -12.30 3.92 9.59
N ILE A 57 -11.33 3.82 8.67
CA ILE A 57 -10.34 2.75 8.66
C ILE A 57 -9.07 3.29 9.30
N GLN A 58 -8.48 2.52 10.21
CA GLN A 58 -7.34 2.93 10.99
C GLN A 58 -6.06 2.23 10.52
N PHE A 59 -4.95 2.96 10.47
CA PHE A 59 -3.63 2.45 10.10
C PHE A 59 -2.61 2.84 11.16
N ARG A 60 -1.95 1.86 11.79
CA ARG A 60 -0.83 2.13 12.68
C ARG A 60 0.46 2.24 11.88
N VAL A 61 1.13 3.38 11.99
CA VAL A 61 2.24 3.81 11.12
C VAL A 61 3.42 4.33 11.93
N SER A 62 4.59 4.36 11.31
CA SER A 62 5.75 5.11 11.81
C SER A 62 5.77 6.51 11.20
N THR A 63 5.66 7.53 12.04
CA THR A 63 5.79 8.93 11.61
C THR A 63 7.17 9.21 11.06
N ALA A 64 8.22 8.52 11.54
CA ALA A 64 9.57 8.66 10.99
C ALA A 64 9.64 8.23 9.52
N VAL A 65 9.00 7.11 9.17
CA VAL A 65 8.88 6.65 7.77
C VAL A 65 8.10 7.67 6.93
N LEU A 66 6.98 8.17 7.45
CA LEU A 66 6.17 9.17 6.74
C LEU A 66 6.92 10.47 6.51
N ARG A 67 7.62 11.00 7.53
CA ARG A 67 8.42 12.22 7.41
C ARG A 67 9.58 12.08 6.43
N LEU A 68 10.17 10.89 6.32
CA LEU A 68 11.24 10.61 5.37
C LEU A 68 10.72 10.60 3.93
N ALA A 69 9.54 10.02 3.72
CA ALA A 69 8.96 9.85 2.39
C ALA A 69 8.23 11.09 1.86
N SER A 70 7.83 12.02 2.74
CA SER A 70 6.91 13.11 2.40
C SER A 70 7.29 14.40 3.11
N SER A 71 7.49 15.46 2.32
CA SER A 71 7.66 16.81 2.87
C SER A 71 6.39 17.31 3.57
N VAL A 72 5.21 16.87 3.13
CA VAL A 72 3.91 17.21 3.71
C VAL A 72 3.74 16.59 5.10
N PHE A 73 3.98 15.28 5.25
CA PHE A 73 3.97 14.64 6.57
C PHE A 73 5.10 15.16 7.46
N SER A 74 6.28 15.44 6.89
CA SER A 74 7.37 16.12 7.60
C SER A 74 6.90 17.43 8.23
N ASN A 75 6.21 18.27 7.45
CA ASN A 75 5.66 19.54 7.94
C ASN A 75 4.51 19.35 8.93
N MET A 76 3.54 18.48 8.62
CA MET A 76 2.37 18.18 9.47
C MET A 76 2.80 17.79 10.88
N PHE A 77 3.83 16.94 10.99
CA PHE A 77 4.29 16.44 12.27
C PHE A 77 5.33 17.33 12.95
N LYS A 78 5.67 18.52 12.42
CA LYS A 78 6.59 19.42 13.14
C LYS A 78 5.98 19.87 14.48
N PRO A 79 6.78 20.03 15.54
CA PRO A 79 6.30 20.53 16.84
C PRO A 79 5.63 21.92 16.78
N SER A 80 5.81 22.70 15.71
CA SER A 80 5.09 23.96 15.53
C SER A 80 3.60 23.79 15.28
N PHE A 81 3.16 22.58 14.90
CA PHE A 81 1.76 22.26 14.64
C PHE A 81 1.16 21.44 15.78
N HIS A 82 -0.16 21.48 15.89
CA HIS A 82 -0.90 20.75 16.91
C HIS A 82 -0.62 19.25 16.84
N GLU A 83 -0.57 18.70 15.62
CA GLU A 83 -0.30 17.29 15.37
C GLU A 83 1.10 16.88 15.86
N GLY A 84 2.11 17.71 15.60
CA GLY A 84 3.46 17.48 16.09
C GLY A 84 3.60 17.63 17.61
N GLN A 85 2.82 18.51 18.23
CA GLN A 85 2.77 18.61 19.70
C GLN A 85 2.17 17.33 20.32
N ARG A 86 1.12 16.77 19.70
CA ARG A 86 0.54 15.50 20.15
C ARG A 86 1.54 14.35 20.10
N LEU A 87 2.36 14.27 19.06
CA LEU A 87 3.45 13.28 18.97
C LEU A 87 4.52 13.40 20.08
N LEU A 88 4.66 14.56 20.71
CA LEU A 88 5.61 14.75 21.82
C LEU A 88 5.03 14.40 23.19
N HIS A 89 3.71 14.41 23.32
CA HIS A 89 3.01 14.33 24.60
C HIS A 89 2.13 13.08 24.74
N GLU A 90 1.79 12.43 23.64
CA GLU A 90 0.98 11.21 23.58
C GLU A 90 1.84 10.06 23.03
N ASP A 91 1.68 8.85 23.57
CA ASP A 91 2.47 7.68 23.16
C ASP A 91 2.14 7.21 21.72
N CYS A 92 0.88 7.34 21.30
CA CYS A 92 0.41 6.95 19.97
C CYS A 92 -0.86 7.73 19.59
N PRO A 93 -0.73 9.02 19.20
CA PRO A 93 -1.88 9.85 18.85
C PRO A 93 -2.59 9.37 17.58
N GLU A 94 -3.91 9.57 17.54
CA GLU A 94 -4.74 9.35 16.36
C GLU A 94 -4.93 10.64 15.54
N PHE A 95 -4.76 10.56 14.21
CA PHE A 95 -4.97 11.67 13.27
C PHE A 95 -6.05 11.34 12.26
N GLU A 96 -7.02 12.23 12.12
CA GLU A 96 -8.12 12.06 11.17
C GLU A 96 -7.75 12.66 9.82
N LEU A 97 -7.84 11.85 8.76
CA LEU A 97 -7.62 12.24 7.38
C LEU A 97 -8.93 12.06 6.59
N GLU A 98 -9.20 12.99 5.67
CA GLU A 98 -10.39 12.97 4.82
C GLU A 98 -10.21 12.11 3.56
N ASP A 99 -9.06 11.44 3.43
CA ASP A 99 -8.70 10.67 2.25
C ASP A 99 -9.34 9.28 2.24
N ASP A 100 -9.49 8.75 1.02
CA ASP A 100 -9.96 7.38 0.76
C ASP A 100 -9.00 6.37 1.40
N ALA A 101 -9.54 5.54 2.29
CA ALA A 101 -8.78 4.57 3.06
C ALA A 101 -8.12 3.50 2.20
N GLN A 102 -8.69 3.13 1.05
CA GLN A 102 -8.09 2.09 0.19
C GLN A 102 -6.84 2.62 -0.49
N LEU A 103 -6.88 3.86 -1.00
CA LEU A 103 -5.73 4.50 -1.63
C LEU A 103 -4.67 4.88 -0.60
N MET A 104 -5.08 5.40 0.56
CA MET A 104 -4.17 5.70 1.66
C MET A 104 -3.51 4.43 2.19
N GLY A 105 -4.26 3.35 2.39
CA GLY A 105 -3.71 2.06 2.83
C GLY A 105 -2.65 1.52 1.87
N LEU A 106 -2.88 1.63 0.56
CA LEU A 106 -1.90 1.26 -0.47
C LEU A 106 -0.65 2.15 -0.39
N LEU A 107 -0.80 3.47 -0.34
CA LEU A 107 0.32 4.40 -0.22
C LEU A 107 1.14 4.09 1.03
N LEU A 108 0.50 3.98 2.19
CA LEU A 108 1.18 3.70 3.46
C LEU A 108 1.86 2.33 3.44
N SER A 109 1.27 1.32 2.80
CA SER A 109 1.89 0.00 2.64
C SER A 109 3.16 0.08 1.79
N ILE A 110 3.17 0.89 0.73
CA ILE A 110 4.37 1.15 -0.07
C ILE A 110 5.44 1.84 0.78
N LEU A 111 5.08 2.88 1.53
CA LEU A 111 6.01 3.62 2.38
C LEU A 111 6.65 2.74 3.47
N HIS A 112 5.88 1.82 4.05
CA HIS A 112 6.35 0.90 5.09
C HIS A 112 6.93 -0.40 4.55
N TYR A 113 7.13 -0.54 3.23
CA TYR A 113 7.61 -1.77 2.60
C TYR A 113 6.77 -3.02 2.94
N ARG A 114 5.45 -2.83 3.11
CA ARG A 114 4.45 -3.88 3.38
C ARG A 114 3.66 -4.27 2.13
N GLY A 115 4.11 -3.85 0.94
CA GLY A 115 3.46 -4.17 -0.32
C GLY A 115 3.34 -5.68 -0.54
N ASN A 116 2.18 -6.11 -1.02
CA ASN A 116 1.86 -7.49 -1.32
C ASN A 116 1.91 -7.76 -2.84
N SER A 117 1.83 -9.03 -3.25
CA SER A 117 1.84 -9.39 -4.68
C SER A 117 0.59 -8.92 -5.43
N SER A 118 -0.55 -8.73 -4.76
CA SER A 118 -1.76 -8.15 -5.37
C SER A 118 -1.62 -6.65 -5.67
N ASP A 119 -0.72 -5.94 -5.01
CA ASP A 119 -0.48 -4.50 -5.25
C ASP A 119 0.19 -4.24 -6.59
N TYR A 120 0.71 -5.27 -7.27
CA TYR A 120 1.25 -5.17 -8.64
C TYR A 120 0.15 -5.09 -9.70
N THR A 121 -1.10 -5.40 -9.35
CA THR A 121 -2.25 -5.24 -10.23
C THR A 121 -2.90 -3.88 -9.98
N MET A 122 -2.94 -3.04 -11.02
CA MET A 122 -3.43 -1.66 -10.92
C MET A 122 -4.23 -1.28 -12.15
N SER A 123 -5.51 -0.94 -11.98
CA SER A 123 -6.29 -0.36 -13.06
C SER A 123 -5.83 1.08 -13.35
N ALA A 124 -6.05 1.55 -14.58
CA ALA A 124 -5.71 2.92 -14.96
C ALA A 124 -6.42 3.96 -14.07
N GLU A 125 -7.68 3.71 -13.69
CA GLU A 125 -8.44 4.58 -12.78
C GLU A 125 -7.81 4.64 -11.39
N LYS A 126 -7.47 3.48 -10.80
CA LYS A 126 -6.86 3.43 -9.47
C LYS A 126 -5.48 4.07 -9.46
N LEU A 127 -4.69 3.87 -10.51
CA LEU A 127 -3.40 4.53 -10.70
C LEU A 127 -3.54 6.06 -10.77
N ALA A 128 -4.52 6.56 -11.53
CA ALA A 128 -4.79 7.99 -11.62
C ALA A 128 -5.18 8.57 -10.25
N ARG A 129 -6.08 7.92 -9.50
CA ARG A 129 -6.47 8.37 -8.16
C ARG A 129 -5.30 8.31 -7.16
N LEU A 130 -4.49 7.26 -7.20
CA LEU A 130 -3.28 7.14 -6.38
C LEU A 130 -2.27 8.25 -6.70
N SER A 131 -2.12 8.63 -7.98
CA SER A 131 -1.20 9.70 -8.39
C SER A 131 -1.60 11.05 -7.80
N ILE A 132 -2.90 11.36 -7.73
CA ILE A 132 -3.43 12.56 -7.07
C ILE A 132 -3.11 12.54 -5.58
N LEU A 133 -3.30 11.38 -4.93
CA LEU A 133 -2.97 11.23 -3.52
C LEU A 133 -1.47 11.41 -3.26
N CYS A 134 -0.62 10.88 -4.14
CA CYS A 134 0.83 11.01 -4.01
C CYS A 134 1.31 12.45 -4.25
N ASP A 135 0.66 13.19 -5.15
CA ASP A 135 0.92 14.62 -5.33
C ASP A 135 0.52 15.42 -4.07
N LYS A 136 -0.67 15.14 -3.51
CA LYS A 136 -1.16 15.76 -2.26
C LYS A 136 -0.16 15.65 -1.11
N TYR A 137 0.47 14.49 -0.96
CA TYR A 137 1.42 14.22 0.11
C TYR A 137 2.89 14.33 -0.32
N ASP A 138 3.19 14.74 -1.55
CA ASP A 138 4.57 14.78 -2.07
C ASP A 138 5.33 13.44 -1.88
N CYS A 139 4.67 12.33 -2.23
CA CYS A 139 5.19 10.95 -2.11
C CYS A 139 5.53 10.32 -3.47
N THR A 140 5.62 11.11 -4.54
CA THR A 140 5.80 10.58 -5.92
C THR A 140 7.05 9.73 -6.08
N GLY A 141 8.12 10.07 -5.35
CA GLY A 141 9.38 9.30 -5.35
C GLY A 141 9.23 7.86 -4.86
N ALA A 142 8.29 7.60 -3.94
CA ALA A 142 8.04 6.26 -3.42
C ALA A 142 7.38 5.32 -4.44
N LEU A 143 6.71 5.88 -5.46
CA LEU A 143 6.05 5.09 -6.49
C LEU A 143 7.01 4.61 -7.58
N GLY A 144 8.20 5.19 -7.70
CA GLY A 144 9.16 4.94 -8.78
C GLY A 144 9.34 3.46 -9.15
N PRO A 145 9.62 2.56 -8.18
CA PRO A 145 9.80 1.13 -8.44
C PRO A 145 8.55 0.41 -8.98
N TRP A 146 7.36 0.92 -8.67
CA TRP A 146 6.08 0.27 -8.96
C TRP A 146 5.50 0.67 -10.32
N ILE A 147 5.82 1.90 -10.77
CA ILE A 147 5.31 2.48 -12.02
C ILE A 147 5.45 1.53 -13.22
N PRO A 148 6.62 0.91 -13.52
CA PRO A 148 6.74 0.03 -14.68
C PRO A 148 5.82 -1.20 -14.62
N ALA A 149 5.61 -1.75 -13.43
CA ALA A 149 4.73 -2.90 -13.24
C ALA A 149 3.26 -2.51 -13.43
N TRP A 150 2.85 -1.38 -12.85
CA TRP A 150 1.49 -0.87 -12.97
C TRP A 150 1.13 -0.46 -14.39
N PHE A 151 2.03 0.20 -15.12
CA PHE A 151 1.78 0.54 -16.53
C PHE A 151 1.67 -0.71 -17.40
N ARG A 152 2.51 -1.72 -17.18
CA ARG A 152 2.42 -2.98 -17.91
C ARG A 152 1.06 -3.66 -17.71
N HIS A 153 0.61 -3.72 -16.46
CA HIS A 153 -0.68 -4.30 -16.12
C HIS A 153 -1.86 -3.46 -16.67
N ALA A 154 -1.85 -2.15 -16.45
CA ALA A 154 -2.92 -1.25 -16.88
C ALA A 154 -3.09 -1.19 -18.41
N MET A 155 -1.99 -1.35 -19.15
CA MET A 155 -1.98 -1.34 -20.62
C MET A 155 -2.27 -2.72 -21.23
N GLY A 156 -2.49 -3.77 -20.41
CA GLY A 156 -2.70 -5.13 -20.90
C GLY A 156 -1.51 -5.70 -21.67
N VAL A 157 -0.29 -5.18 -21.43
CA VAL A 157 0.93 -5.69 -22.04
C VAL A 157 1.34 -6.95 -21.27
N GLU A 158 0.61 -8.03 -21.51
CA GLU A 158 1.07 -9.35 -21.14
C GLU A 158 2.40 -9.62 -21.84
N HIS A 159 3.33 -10.27 -21.15
CA HIS A 159 4.47 -10.87 -21.85
C HIS A 159 3.89 -11.72 -23.00
N PRO A 160 4.43 -11.67 -24.23
CA PRO A 160 4.44 -12.91 -24.99
C PRO A 160 5.16 -13.88 -24.05
N THR A 161 4.40 -14.81 -23.45
CA THR A 161 4.96 -16.02 -22.92
C THR A 161 5.64 -16.66 -24.12
N HIS A 162 6.91 -16.28 -24.33
CA HIS A 162 7.82 -17.12 -25.05
C HIS A 162 7.86 -18.39 -24.23
N GLU A 163 7.02 -19.33 -24.64
CA GLU A 163 7.28 -20.73 -24.43
C GLU A 163 8.75 -20.93 -24.81
N LEU A 164 9.57 -21.22 -23.80
CA LEU A 164 10.88 -21.81 -23.97
C LEU A 164 10.63 -23.22 -24.53
N GLY A 165 10.33 -23.28 -25.82
CA GLY A 165 9.82 -24.50 -26.44
C GLY A 165 9.34 -24.33 -27.87
N ASN A 166 9.86 -23.38 -28.64
CA ASN A 166 10.04 -23.52 -30.09
C ASN A 166 10.81 -22.32 -30.64
N ILE A 167 12.02 -22.59 -31.10
CA ILE A 167 12.77 -21.69 -31.97
C ILE A 167 12.16 -21.87 -33.37
N PRO A 168 11.43 -20.89 -33.95
CA PRO A 168 11.24 -20.91 -35.39
C PRO A 168 12.62 -20.65 -35.98
N GLU A 169 13.09 -21.58 -36.80
CA GLU A 169 14.31 -21.44 -37.58
C GLU A 169 14.38 -20.05 -38.21
N SER A 170 15.56 -19.47 -38.09
CA SER A 170 16.09 -18.33 -38.84
C SER A 170 15.37 -18.07 -40.17
N ASP A 171 14.64 -16.95 -40.23
CA ASP A 171 14.19 -16.35 -41.49
C ASP A 171 15.41 -15.62 -42.13
N PRO A 172 15.95 -16.09 -43.27
CA PRO A 172 17.18 -15.56 -43.85
C PRO A 172 16.91 -14.35 -44.76
N SER A 173 16.19 -13.34 -44.26
CA SER A 173 15.81 -12.15 -45.03
C SER A 173 16.02 -10.82 -44.28
N ILE A 174 16.58 -10.83 -43.07
CA ILE A 174 16.83 -9.57 -42.34
C ILE A 174 18.12 -8.93 -42.84
N ASP A 175 17.94 -7.82 -43.56
CA ASP A 175 18.99 -6.93 -44.03
C ASP A 175 19.91 -6.48 -42.86
N PRO A 176 21.24 -6.64 -42.97
CA PRO A 176 22.19 -6.25 -41.92
C PRO A 176 22.13 -4.76 -41.54
N GLU A 177 21.47 -3.90 -42.33
CA GLU A 177 21.26 -2.49 -42.00
C GLU A 177 20.20 -2.25 -40.90
N VAL A 178 19.32 -3.22 -40.61
CA VAL A 178 18.33 -3.10 -39.52
C VAL A 178 18.95 -3.30 -38.13
N LEU A 179 20.01 -4.12 -38.05
CA LEU A 179 20.70 -4.45 -36.79
C LEU A 179 21.55 -3.30 -36.24
N SER A 180 22.01 -2.36 -37.09
CA SER A 180 22.74 -1.17 -36.62
C SER A 180 21.82 -0.16 -35.92
N ARG A 181 20.54 -0.11 -36.28
CA ARG A 181 19.56 0.84 -35.72
C ARG A 181 18.95 0.41 -34.38
N VAL A 182 19.00 -0.88 -34.04
CA VAL A 182 18.50 -1.38 -32.74
C VAL A 182 19.51 -1.11 -31.61
N GLY A 183 20.77 -0.84 -31.93
CA GLY A 183 21.83 -0.53 -30.97
C GLY A 183 21.76 0.86 -30.32
N GLU A 184 21.03 1.81 -30.92
CA GLU A 184 21.03 3.21 -30.45
C GLU A 184 19.83 3.59 -29.57
N GLY A 185 18.81 2.73 -29.46
CA GLY A 185 17.61 3.01 -28.66
C GLY A 185 17.71 2.71 -27.16
N ARG A 186 18.78 2.03 -26.70
CA ARG A 186 18.88 1.53 -25.31
C ARG A 186 19.42 2.53 -24.29
N ASN A 187 19.77 3.75 -24.69
CA ASN A 187 20.29 4.79 -23.78
C ASN A 187 19.35 5.98 -23.53
N VAL A 188 18.08 5.94 -23.97
CA VAL A 188 17.17 7.09 -23.86
C VAL A 188 16.17 7.02 -22.70
N LEU A 189 16.24 5.99 -21.83
CA LEU A 189 15.35 5.89 -20.65
C LEU A 189 16.00 6.33 -19.32
N ASN A 190 17.23 6.87 -19.36
CA ASN A 190 17.86 7.50 -18.19
C ASN A 190 17.93 9.04 -18.29
N THR A 191 17.04 9.65 -19.06
CA THR A 191 16.77 11.08 -18.87
C THR A 191 15.66 11.20 -17.84
N SER A 192 16.03 11.63 -16.64
CA SER A 192 15.15 12.30 -15.68
C SER A 192 14.01 12.99 -16.42
N LEU A 193 12.81 12.41 -16.35
CA LEU A 193 11.61 13.10 -16.78
C LEU A 193 11.41 14.23 -15.75
N PRO A 194 11.52 15.51 -16.13
CA PRO A 194 11.09 16.57 -15.23
C PRO A 194 9.61 16.36 -14.94
N CYS A 195 9.27 16.28 -13.65
CA CYS A 195 7.96 15.90 -13.09
C CYS A 195 6.80 16.87 -13.46
N ASN A 196 6.99 17.79 -14.41
CA ASN A 196 6.03 18.84 -14.77
C ASN A 196 5.13 18.49 -15.98
N ARG A 197 5.02 17.23 -16.39
CA ARG A 197 4.23 16.85 -17.59
C ARG A 197 3.12 15.82 -17.36
N VAL A 198 2.60 15.68 -16.13
CA VAL A 198 1.33 14.94 -15.91
C VAL A 198 0.10 15.84 -16.15
N ASN A 199 0.28 17.17 -16.22
CA ASN A 199 -0.82 18.13 -16.45
C ASN A 199 -1.35 18.21 -17.90
N SER A 200 -0.84 17.40 -18.83
CA SER A 200 -1.22 17.46 -20.26
C SER A 200 -2.28 16.43 -20.68
N TRP A 201 -2.51 15.37 -19.91
CA TRP A 201 -3.47 14.32 -20.32
C TRP A 201 -4.83 14.46 -19.63
N ALA A 202 -4.87 14.99 -18.40
CA ALA A 202 -6.11 15.22 -17.67
C ALA A 202 -6.97 16.37 -18.23
N ASN A 203 -6.37 17.32 -18.97
CA ASN A 203 -7.07 18.49 -19.52
C ASN A 203 -7.65 18.28 -20.94
N SER A 204 -7.51 17.08 -21.55
CA SER A 204 -8.05 16.81 -22.88
C SER A 204 -9.43 16.12 -22.86
N ALA A 205 -9.98 15.80 -21.69
CA ALA A 205 -11.26 15.10 -21.55
C ALA A 205 -12.45 16.02 -21.19
N ASP A 206 -12.25 17.33 -20.98
CA ASP A 206 -13.32 18.20 -20.48
C ASP A 206 -13.39 19.59 -21.14
N LEU A 207 -13.41 19.63 -22.48
CA LEU A 207 -13.77 20.84 -23.24
C LEU A 207 -14.87 20.55 -24.28
N GLY A 208 -15.89 19.80 -23.85
CA GLY A 208 -16.97 19.33 -24.71
C GLY A 208 -18.38 19.51 -24.16
N ARG A 209 -18.61 20.37 -23.16
CA ARG A 209 -19.98 20.78 -22.77
C ARG A 209 -19.95 22.01 -21.87
N LEU A 210 -20.31 23.15 -22.44
CA LEU A 210 -21.15 24.22 -21.86
C LEU A 210 -21.01 25.46 -22.76
N ARG A 211 -21.80 25.49 -23.83
CA ARG A 211 -22.19 26.73 -24.48
C ARG A 211 -23.67 26.62 -24.84
N ASN A 212 -24.44 27.55 -24.28
CA ASN A 212 -25.90 27.77 -24.32
C ASN A 212 -26.74 26.91 -23.37
#